data_AF-A0A6A4WRV0-F1
#
_entry.id   AF-A0A6A4WRV0-F1
#
_cell.length_a   1.000
_cell.length_b   1.000
_cell.length_c   1.000
_cell.angle_alpha   90.00
_cell.angle_beta   90.00
_cell.angle_gamma   90.00
#
_symmetry.space_group_name_H-M   'P 1'
#
loop_
_entity.id
_entity.type
_entity.pdbx_description
1 polymer ?
#
loop_
_entity_poly.entity_id
_entity_poly.type
_entity_poly.pdbx_seq_one_letter_code
_entity_poly.pdbx_strand_id
1 'polypeptide(L)'
;MSLSLQPLRLAGRHVLLLVCLVSVLARLVSATFEFDSIRIPSDDAGCYDADRNISRASGEQWLLADCGGVAHCGGGYIVRSSCPEPAECRRIDDGDATATFPRCCPRLACDLCHSEQLGRQFSLGSHWTESPCVKKSCQLSGSDMVDVRVEMCEPLGPPPSLDCEVMLQDESRGEFPLCCARYRCPGLCRSGGRWVSVGHRGDSCHEPAGDTDSGSWGPW
;
A
#
# COMPACT_ATOMS: atom_id res chain seq x y z
N MET A 1 86.80 -41.96 11.35
CA MET A 1 85.46 -41.45 11.00
C MET A 1 84.50 -41.95 12.06
N SER A 2 83.87 -41.04 12.82
CA SER A 2 82.60 -41.20 13.56
C SER A 2 82.49 -40.01 14.53
N LEU A 3 81.78 -38.97 14.09
CA LEU A 3 81.39 -37.84 14.95
C LEU A 3 80.03 -38.19 15.57
N SER A 4 80.03 -38.27 16.90
CA SER A 4 78.89 -38.46 17.78
C SER A 4 78.11 -37.13 17.90
N LEU A 5 76.80 -37.17 17.65
CA LEU A 5 75.90 -36.02 17.81
C LEU A 5 75.02 -36.22 19.05
N GLN A 6 75.14 -35.23 19.93
CA GLN A 6 74.44 -35.00 21.19
C GLN A 6 72.94 -34.62 21.02
N PRO A 7 72.19 -34.54 22.14
CA PRO A 7 70.73 -34.62 22.17
C PRO A 7 70.02 -33.26 22.07
N LEU A 8 68.92 -33.20 21.31
CA LEU A 8 67.96 -32.10 21.27
C LEU A 8 66.57 -32.64 21.65
N ARG A 9 66.31 -32.86 22.94
CA ARG A 9 64.98 -33.29 23.45
C ARG A 9 64.37 -32.38 24.51
N LEU A 10 64.87 -31.15 24.70
CA LEU A 10 64.27 -30.19 25.64
C LEU A 10 63.36 -29.11 25.01
N ALA A 11 63.31 -28.98 23.68
CA ALA A 11 62.57 -27.88 23.02
C ALA A 11 61.09 -28.19 22.70
N GLY A 12 60.69 -29.46 22.65
CA GLY A 12 59.36 -29.83 22.14
C GLY A 12 58.17 -29.45 23.03
N ARG A 13 58.37 -29.37 24.34
CA ARG A 13 57.26 -29.17 25.31
C ARG A 13 56.81 -27.71 25.41
N HIS A 14 57.71 -26.75 25.17
CA HIS A 14 57.38 -25.32 25.18
C HIS A 14 56.73 -24.86 23.89
N VAL A 15 57.10 -25.46 22.75
CA VAL A 15 56.47 -25.16 21.45
C VAL A 15 55.00 -25.60 21.43
N LEU A 16 54.68 -26.76 22.01
CA LEU A 16 53.30 -27.28 22.03
C LEU A 16 52.35 -26.43 22.89
N LEU A 17 52.85 -25.91 24.03
CA LEU A 17 52.09 -25.00 24.90
C LEU A 17 51.80 -23.65 24.22
N LEU A 18 52.77 -23.09 23.49
CA LEU A 18 52.58 -21.84 22.75
C LEU A 18 51.53 -21.99 21.64
N VAL A 19 51.55 -23.10 20.89
CA VAL A 19 50.56 -23.37 19.82
C VAL A 19 49.14 -23.52 20.37
N CYS A 20 48.96 -24.20 21.51
CA CYS A 20 47.65 -24.28 22.17
C CYS A 20 47.16 -22.90 22.65
N LEU A 21 48.02 -22.08 23.24
CA LEU A 21 47.63 -20.77 23.78
C LEU A 21 47.19 -19.81 22.67
N VAL A 22 47.89 -19.80 21.52
CA VAL A 22 47.51 -19.01 20.34
C VAL A 22 46.17 -19.47 19.77
N SER A 23 45.92 -20.78 19.75
CA SER A 23 44.67 -21.35 19.22
C SER A 23 43.44 -21.01 20.09
N VAL A 24 43.62 -20.97 21.41
CA VAL A 24 42.56 -20.57 22.35
C VAL A 24 42.29 -19.06 22.28
N LEU A 25 43.34 -18.24 22.18
CA LEU A 25 43.19 -16.79 22.02
C LEU A 25 42.51 -16.42 20.70
N ALA A 26 42.84 -17.10 19.60
CA ALA A 26 42.17 -16.87 18.31
C ALA A 26 40.66 -17.16 18.35
N ARG A 27 40.23 -18.18 19.11
CA ARG A 27 38.80 -18.52 19.26
C ARG A 27 38.03 -17.55 20.16
N LEU A 28 38.70 -16.97 21.16
CA LEU A 28 38.09 -15.96 22.04
C LEU A 28 37.85 -14.62 21.32
N VAL A 29 38.70 -14.25 20.36
CA VAL A 29 38.52 -13.03 19.55
C VAL A 29 37.35 -13.19 18.56
N SER A 30 37.14 -14.38 17.99
CA SER A 30 36.02 -14.60 17.06
C SER A 30 34.64 -14.65 17.75
N ALA A 31 34.56 -14.92 19.05
CA ALA A 31 33.30 -15.11 19.77
C ALA A 31 32.70 -13.81 20.37
N THR A 32 33.36 -12.67 20.22
CA THR A 32 32.90 -11.38 20.80
C THR A 32 32.46 -10.36 19.75
N PHE A 33 32.42 -10.74 18.47
CA PHE A 33 31.97 -9.90 17.36
C PHE A 33 30.68 -10.43 16.71
N GLU A 34 29.69 -10.81 17.50
CA GLU A 34 28.28 -10.69 17.08
C GLU A 34 27.77 -9.35 17.63
N PHE A 35 28.21 -8.26 17.01
CA PHE A 35 27.58 -6.97 17.20
C PHE A 35 26.26 -7.01 16.43
N ASP A 36 25.21 -7.31 17.20
CA ASP A 36 23.82 -7.14 16.87
C ASP A 36 23.64 -5.83 16.08
N SER A 37 23.20 -5.94 14.83
CA SER A 37 22.88 -4.77 14.01
C SER A 37 21.61 -4.14 14.57
N ILE A 38 21.79 -3.26 15.54
CA ILE A 38 20.78 -2.28 15.93
C ILE A 38 20.42 -1.51 14.66
N ARG A 39 19.30 -1.86 14.01
CA ARG A 39 18.61 -0.97 13.07
C ARG A 39 18.15 0.22 13.90
N ILE A 40 18.99 1.25 13.94
CA ILE A 40 18.53 2.59 14.28
C ILE A 40 17.50 2.94 13.19
N PRO A 41 16.24 3.27 13.53
CA PRO A 41 15.33 3.86 12.57
C PRO A 41 15.99 5.14 12.08
N SER A 42 16.34 5.21 10.79
CA SER A 42 16.85 6.43 10.17
C SER A 42 15.71 7.43 10.01
N ASP A 43 15.16 7.93 11.12
CA ASP A 43 14.16 9.00 11.13
C ASP A 43 14.78 10.34 10.67
N ASP A 44 16.11 10.40 10.57
CA ASP A 44 16.91 11.52 10.04
C ASP A 44 17.34 11.36 8.58
N ALA A 45 16.79 10.38 7.84
CA ALA A 45 17.07 10.26 6.40
C ALA A 45 16.51 11.50 5.67
N GLY A 46 17.37 12.50 5.46
CA GLY A 46 17.07 13.65 4.63
C GLY A 46 16.83 13.25 3.18
N CYS A 47 16.14 14.10 2.45
CA CYS A 47 15.84 13.88 1.04
C CYS A 47 16.76 14.72 0.16
N TYR A 48 17.08 14.26 -1.04
CA TYR A 48 17.83 15.04 -2.02
C TYR A 48 16.92 15.47 -3.16
N ASP A 49 16.67 16.77 -3.29
CA ASP A 49 15.91 17.38 -4.38
C ASP A 49 16.84 17.60 -5.58
N ALA A 50 16.84 16.66 -6.51
CA ALA A 50 17.69 16.69 -7.70
C ALA A 50 17.38 17.88 -8.62
N ASP A 51 16.13 18.36 -8.66
CA ASP A 51 15.73 19.47 -9.55
C ASP A 51 16.35 20.80 -9.10
N ARG A 52 16.58 20.95 -7.80
CA ARG A 52 17.15 22.15 -7.18
C ARG A 52 18.57 21.96 -6.65
N ASN A 53 19.12 20.76 -6.79
CA ASN A 53 20.43 20.36 -6.29
C ASN A 53 20.63 20.72 -4.80
N ILE A 54 19.67 20.36 -3.95
CA ILE A 54 19.67 20.70 -2.52
C ILE A 54 19.22 19.52 -1.65
N SER A 55 19.90 19.32 -0.52
CA SER A 55 19.48 18.37 0.52
C SER A 55 18.47 19.01 1.45
N ARG A 56 17.43 18.25 1.81
CA ARG A 56 16.27 18.66 2.60
C ARG A 56 16.18 17.81 3.86
N ALA A 57 15.84 18.41 4.98
CA ALA A 57 15.65 17.68 6.23
C ALA A 57 14.34 16.86 6.20
N SER A 58 14.30 15.77 6.98
CA SER A 58 13.05 15.04 7.22
C SER A 58 11.98 15.97 7.80
N GLY A 59 10.77 15.95 7.25
CA GLY A 59 9.67 16.84 7.60
C GLY A 59 9.71 18.21 6.92
N GLU A 60 10.76 18.55 6.17
CA GLU A 60 10.82 19.81 5.43
C GLU A 60 9.84 19.81 4.26
N GLN A 61 9.18 20.95 4.03
CA GLN A 61 8.23 21.18 2.94
C GLN A 61 8.63 22.42 2.13
N TRP A 62 8.53 22.34 0.80
CA TRP A 62 8.86 23.44 -0.10
C TRP A 62 7.91 23.51 -1.30
N LEU A 63 7.67 24.74 -1.77
CA LEU A 63 6.86 24.98 -2.97
C LEU A 63 7.65 24.60 -4.23
N LEU A 64 6.98 23.90 -5.15
CA LEU A 64 7.44 23.71 -6.53
C LEU A 64 7.29 25.02 -7.31
N ALA A 65 7.98 25.16 -8.45
CA ALA A 65 7.93 26.38 -9.25
C ALA A 65 6.50 26.73 -9.68
N ASP A 66 6.19 28.03 -9.78
CA ASP A 66 4.92 28.56 -10.30
C ASP A 66 3.65 28.04 -9.61
N CYS A 67 3.72 27.80 -8.31
CA CYS A 67 2.67 27.11 -7.55
C CYS A 67 2.28 25.75 -8.15
N GLY A 68 3.13 25.08 -8.93
CA GLY A 68 2.82 23.79 -9.54
C GLY A 68 2.55 22.67 -8.52
N GLY A 69 2.86 22.89 -7.24
CA GLY A 69 2.59 21.98 -6.15
C GLY A 69 3.43 22.27 -4.91
N VAL A 70 3.40 21.33 -3.98
CA VAL A 70 4.26 21.30 -2.81
C VAL A 70 4.96 19.96 -2.71
N ALA A 71 6.24 19.98 -2.37
CA ALA A 71 7.03 18.80 -2.08
C ALA A 71 7.30 18.74 -0.58
N HIS A 72 7.29 17.54 0.00
CA HIS A 72 7.73 17.32 1.37
C HIS A 72 8.66 16.11 1.45
N CYS A 73 9.64 16.19 2.34
CA CYS A 73 10.54 15.09 2.65
C CYS A 73 9.96 14.25 3.80
N GLY A 74 9.68 12.98 3.56
CA GLY A 74 9.19 12.06 4.58
C GLY A 74 9.85 10.69 4.43
N GLY A 75 10.41 10.15 5.51
CA GLY A 75 10.97 8.79 5.52
C GLY A 75 12.07 8.54 4.48
N GLY A 76 12.87 9.57 4.13
CA GLY A 76 13.95 9.47 3.14
C GLY A 76 13.53 9.60 1.67
N TYR A 77 12.26 9.91 1.38
CA TYR A 77 11.78 10.14 0.01
C TYR A 77 11.00 11.46 -0.12
N ILE A 78 10.98 12.01 -1.33
CA ILE A 78 10.24 13.22 -1.66
C ILE A 78 8.84 12.83 -2.13
N VAL A 79 7.82 13.32 -1.45
CA VAL A 79 6.43 13.24 -1.89
C VAL A 79 6.05 14.57 -2.52
N ARG A 80 5.46 14.55 -3.71
CA ARG A 80 4.99 15.74 -4.42
C ARG A 80 3.48 15.74 -4.48
N SER A 81 2.88 16.87 -4.17
CA SER A 81 1.45 17.13 -4.33
C SER A 81 1.29 18.30 -5.29
N SER A 82 0.85 18.03 -6.52
CA SER A 82 0.66 19.05 -7.54
C SER A 82 -0.69 19.74 -7.40
N CYS A 83 -0.86 20.91 -8.02
CA CYS A 83 -2.18 21.46 -8.23
C CYS A 83 -3.03 20.52 -9.10
N PRO A 84 -4.36 20.54 -8.96
CA PRO A 84 -5.24 19.72 -9.78
C PRO A 84 -5.08 20.12 -11.26
N GLU A 85 -4.89 19.12 -12.12
CA GLU A 85 -4.76 19.34 -13.56
C GLU A 85 -6.14 19.57 -14.20
N PRO A 86 -6.24 20.46 -15.21
CA PRO A 86 -7.51 20.86 -15.83
C PRO A 86 -8.10 19.81 -16.78
N ALA A 87 -7.87 18.51 -16.56
CA ALA A 87 -8.41 17.46 -17.42
C ALA A 87 -9.95 17.43 -17.31
N GLU A 88 -10.63 18.14 -18.21
CA GLU A 88 -12.09 18.22 -18.39
C GLU A 88 -12.88 18.84 -17.22
N CYS A 89 -12.22 19.63 -16.37
CA CYS A 89 -12.88 20.42 -15.34
C CYS A 89 -13.06 21.88 -15.76
N ARG A 90 -14.20 22.48 -15.41
CA ARG A 90 -14.43 23.92 -15.59
C ARG A 90 -13.59 24.68 -14.58
N ARG A 91 -12.65 25.50 -15.04
CA ARG A 91 -11.92 26.42 -14.16
C ARG A 91 -12.90 27.45 -13.55
N ILE A 92 -12.95 27.50 -12.22
CA ILE A 92 -13.76 28.44 -11.44
C ILE A 92 -12.97 29.73 -11.23
N ASP A 93 -11.69 29.59 -10.86
CA ASP A 93 -10.77 30.68 -10.53
C ASP A 93 -9.32 30.21 -10.72
N ASP A 94 -8.41 31.14 -11.00
CA ASP A 94 -6.98 30.84 -11.21
C ASP A 94 -6.22 30.57 -9.91
N GLY A 95 -6.85 30.76 -8.75
CA GLY A 95 -6.18 30.78 -7.46
C GLY A 95 -5.50 32.12 -7.21
N ASP A 96 -5.06 32.34 -5.98
CA ASP A 96 -4.28 33.53 -5.64
C ASP A 96 -2.79 33.22 -5.84
N ALA A 97 -2.21 33.70 -6.95
CA ALA A 97 -0.79 33.49 -7.27
C ALA A 97 0.19 33.98 -6.19
N THR A 98 -0.27 34.83 -5.25
CA THR A 98 0.52 35.32 -4.12
C THR A 98 0.30 34.52 -2.82
N ALA A 99 -0.70 33.65 -2.79
CA ALA A 99 -1.00 32.81 -1.64
C ALA A 99 -0.10 31.56 -1.56
N THR A 100 -0.09 30.91 -0.41
CA THR A 100 0.61 29.65 -0.19
C THR A 100 -0.20 28.46 -0.71
N PHE A 101 0.47 27.37 -1.12
CA PHE A 101 -0.21 26.13 -1.46
C PHE A 101 -1.13 25.65 -0.31
N PRO A 102 -2.33 25.12 -0.59
CA PRO A 102 -2.93 24.90 -1.90
C PRO A 102 -3.73 26.10 -2.45
N ARG A 103 -3.72 27.27 -1.79
CA ARG A 103 -4.57 28.42 -2.17
C ARG A 103 -4.14 29.11 -3.47
N CYS A 104 -2.88 28.96 -3.86
CA CYS A 104 -2.39 29.45 -5.14
C CYS A 104 -2.73 28.53 -6.31
N CYS A 105 -3.32 27.35 -6.06
CA CYS A 105 -3.77 26.46 -7.13
C CYS A 105 -5.06 26.98 -7.78
N PRO A 106 -5.23 26.76 -9.09
CA PRO A 106 -6.51 27.00 -9.75
C PRO A 106 -7.59 26.14 -9.10
N ARG A 107 -8.76 26.75 -8.90
CA ARG A 107 -9.95 26.04 -8.44
C ARG A 107 -10.71 25.52 -9.64
N LEU A 108 -10.91 24.21 -9.67
CA LEU A 108 -11.61 23.53 -10.75
C LEU A 108 -12.95 23.00 -10.24
N ALA A 109 -14.02 23.22 -11.00
CA ALA A 109 -15.30 22.54 -10.89
C ALA A 109 -15.27 21.38 -11.88
N CYS A 110 -14.96 20.20 -11.40
CA CYS A 110 -15.10 18.98 -12.17
C CYS A 110 -16.53 18.49 -12.00
N ASP A 111 -17.32 18.36 -13.06
CA ASP A 111 -18.61 17.66 -13.01
C ASP A 111 -18.42 16.13 -13.16
N LEU A 112 -17.17 15.72 -13.41
CA LEU A 112 -16.73 14.38 -13.76
C LEU A 112 -15.62 13.92 -12.80
N CYS A 113 -15.55 12.62 -12.59
CA CYS A 113 -14.47 11.95 -11.88
C CYS A 113 -13.60 11.14 -12.85
N HIS A 114 -12.29 11.18 -12.67
CA HIS A 114 -11.36 10.39 -13.48
C HIS A 114 -10.99 9.08 -12.78
N SER A 115 -10.96 7.98 -13.54
CA SER A 115 -10.38 6.71 -13.14
C SER A 115 -9.06 6.52 -13.87
N GLU A 116 -7.95 6.56 -13.12
CA GLU A 116 -6.62 6.30 -13.67
C GLU A 116 -6.50 4.87 -14.23
N GLN A 117 -7.04 3.88 -13.51
CA GLN A 117 -6.92 2.48 -13.91
C GLN A 117 -7.73 2.17 -15.18
N LEU A 118 -8.93 2.75 -15.33
CA LEU A 118 -9.76 2.55 -16.52
C LEU A 118 -9.48 3.59 -17.62
N GLY A 119 -8.64 4.58 -17.35
CA GLY A 119 -8.26 5.64 -18.29
C GLY A 119 -9.44 6.44 -18.83
N ARG A 120 -10.53 6.58 -18.07
CA ARG A 120 -11.77 7.23 -18.53
C ARG A 120 -12.45 8.05 -17.44
N GLN A 121 -13.37 8.90 -17.86
CA GLN A 121 -14.15 9.76 -16.98
C GLN A 121 -15.53 9.19 -16.67
N PHE A 122 -16.06 9.57 -15.51
CA PHE A 122 -17.33 9.14 -14.97
C PHE A 122 -18.14 10.33 -14.51
N SER A 123 -19.43 10.36 -14.86
CA SER A 123 -20.33 11.44 -14.46
C SER A 123 -20.61 11.40 -12.95
N LEU A 124 -21.00 12.55 -12.40
CA LEU A 124 -21.52 12.61 -11.04
C LEU A 124 -22.66 11.59 -10.84
N GLY A 125 -22.59 10.81 -9.76
CA GLY A 125 -23.50 9.71 -9.44
C GLY A 125 -23.13 8.36 -10.04
N SER A 126 -22.19 8.32 -11.00
CA SER A 126 -21.69 7.05 -11.55
C SER A 126 -20.86 6.27 -10.53
N HIS A 127 -20.86 4.95 -10.67
CA HIS A 127 -20.01 4.04 -9.91
C HIS A 127 -19.37 3.03 -10.85
N TRP A 128 -18.22 2.50 -10.44
CA TRP A 128 -17.47 1.50 -11.19
C TRP A 128 -16.62 0.64 -10.24
N THR A 129 -16.11 -0.46 -10.77
CA THR A 129 -15.21 -1.37 -10.06
C THR A 129 -13.79 -1.24 -10.59
N GLU A 130 -12.82 -1.21 -9.68
CA GLU A 130 -11.38 -1.21 -9.98
C GLU A 130 -10.65 -2.35 -9.28
N SER A 131 -9.42 -2.60 -9.70
CA SER A 131 -8.54 -3.64 -9.15
C SER A 131 -7.61 -3.06 -8.10
N PRO A 132 -7.44 -3.70 -6.94
CA PRO A 132 -8.16 -4.90 -6.47
C PRO A 132 -9.65 -4.56 -6.20
N CYS A 133 -10.60 -5.48 -6.46
CA CYS A 133 -12.07 -5.31 -6.25
C CYS A 133 -12.45 -4.24 -5.19
N VAL A 134 -12.66 -3.02 -5.67
CA VAL A 134 -13.16 -1.88 -4.90
C VAL A 134 -14.24 -1.18 -5.71
N LYS A 135 -15.24 -0.64 -5.03
CA LYS A 135 -16.21 0.23 -5.68
C LYS A 135 -15.75 1.67 -5.56
N LYS A 136 -15.65 2.34 -6.69
CA LYS A 136 -15.46 3.78 -6.77
C LYS A 136 -16.76 4.45 -7.18
N SER A 137 -17.07 5.59 -6.58
CA SER A 137 -18.28 6.36 -6.86
C SER A 137 -17.95 7.83 -7.01
N CYS A 138 -18.43 8.46 -8.08
CA CYS A 138 -18.30 9.89 -8.27
C CYS A 138 -19.42 10.61 -7.51
N GLN A 139 -19.07 11.38 -6.47
CA GLN A 139 -20.05 12.03 -5.60
C GLN A 139 -19.61 13.43 -5.20
N LEU A 140 -20.57 14.26 -4.76
CA LEU A 140 -20.26 15.52 -4.10
C LEU A 140 -19.79 15.25 -2.67
N SER A 141 -18.66 15.84 -2.32
CA SER A 141 -18.21 15.98 -0.94
C SER A 141 -18.99 17.11 -0.24
N GLY A 142 -18.93 17.17 1.09
CA GLY A 142 -19.64 18.18 1.90
C GLY A 142 -19.18 19.62 1.67
N SER A 143 -18.18 19.82 0.82
CA SER A 143 -17.65 21.12 0.35
C SER A 143 -18.13 21.51 -1.05
N ASP A 144 -19.16 20.83 -1.59
CA ASP A 144 -19.63 20.95 -2.98
C ASP A 144 -18.55 20.67 -4.03
N MET A 145 -17.49 19.95 -3.64
CA MET A 145 -16.45 19.48 -4.55
C MET A 145 -16.77 18.06 -5.00
N VAL A 146 -16.65 17.78 -6.28
CA VAL A 146 -16.74 16.41 -6.81
C VAL A 146 -15.51 15.62 -6.39
N ASP A 147 -15.75 14.44 -5.83
CA ASP A 147 -14.74 13.55 -5.27
C ASP A 147 -15.06 12.09 -5.59
N VAL A 148 -14.02 11.26 -5.62
CA VAL A 148 -14.14 9.82 -5.82
C VAL A 148 -14.16 9.14 -4.46
N ARG A 149 -15.35 8.67 -4.06
CA ARG A 149 -15.48 7.83 -2.88
C ARG A 149 -15.08 6.40 -3.19
N VAL A 150 -14.22 5.84 -2.35
CA VAL A 150 -13.76 4.45 -2.43
C VAL A 150 -14.43 3.63 -1.34
N GLU A 151 -15.10 2.56 -1.74
CA GLU A 151 -15.69 1.55 -0.87
C GLU A 151 -14.90 0.23 -1.05
N MET A 152 -14.29 -0.22 0.04
CA MET A 152 -13.50 -1.45 0.07
C MET A 152 -14.39 -2.64 0.44
N CYS A 153 -13.99 -3.85 0.02
CA CYS A 153 -14.64 -5.06 0.49
C CYS A 153 -14.57 -5.17 2.03
N GLU A 154 -15.66 -5.61 2.64
CA GLU A 154 -15.67 -5.89 4.07
C GLU A 154 -14.66 -7.00 4.42
N PRO A 155 -13.86 -6.84 5.49
CA PRO A 155 -13.03 -7.92 6.00
C PRO A 155 -13.88 -9.14 6.35
N LEU A 156 -13.42 -10.34 5.96
CA LEU A 156 -14.06 -11.57 6.40
C LEU A 156 -13.89 -11.72 7.92
N GLY A 157 -15.03 -11.75 8.63
CA GLY A 157 -15.08 -12.19 10.02
C GLY A 157 -14.91 -13.71 10.14
N PRO A 158 -15.10 -14.29 11.34
CA PRO A 158 -15.12 -15.75 11.49
C PRO A 158 -16.24 -16.38 10.67
N PRO A 159 -16.06 -17.64 10.19
CA PRO A 159 -17.11 -18.34 9.46
C PRO A 159 -18.33 -18.55 10.38
N PRO A 160 -19.56 -18.40 9.85
CA PRO A 160 -20.77 -18.58 10.65
C PRO A 160 -21.05 -20.05 11.00
N SER A 161 -20.46 -20.99 10.26
CA SER A 161 -20.51 -22.44 10.50
C SER A 161 -19.20 -23.08 10.03
N LEU A 162 -18.91 -24.27 10.54
CA LEU A 162 -17.74 -25.07 10.14
C LEU A 162 -17.82 -25.56 8.69
N ASP A 163 -19.03 -25.69 8.14
CA ASP A 163 -19.26 -26.18 6.78
C ASP A 163 -19.16 -25.08 5.72
N CYS A 164 -18.77 -23.87 6.11
CA CYS A 164 -18.64 -22.74 5.19
C CYS A 164 -17.29 -22.74 4.48
N GLU A 165 -17.32 -22.65 3.17
CA GLU A 165 -16.14 -22.46 2.34
C GLU A 165 -15.86 -20.97 2.15
N VAL A 166 -14.58 -20.58 2.24
CA VAL A 166 -14.14 -19.22 1.91
C VAL A 166 -14.00 -19.11 0.39
N MET A 167 -14.82 -18.26 -0.21
CA MET A 167 -14.63 -17.82 -1.58
C MET A 167 -13.78 -16.57 -1.56
N LEU A 168 -12.51 -16.69 -1.95
CA LEU A 168 -11.58 -15.56 -2.03
C LEU A 168 -12.05 -14.51 -3.04
N GLN A 169 -11.44 -13.33 -2.97
CA GLN A 169 -11.68 -12.24 -3.93
C GLN A 169 -11.30 -12.70 -5.35
N ASP A 170 -12.19 -12.46 -6.29
CA ASP A 170 -12.07 -12.92 -7.68
C ASP A 170 -12.87 -11.99 -8.59
N GLU A 171 -12.13 -11.24 -9.42
CA GLU A 171 -12.64 -10.22 -10.33
C GLU A 171 -13.42 -10.81 -11.51
N SER A 172 -13.24 -12.11 -11.80
CA SER A 172 -13.99 -12.79 -12.85
C SER A 172 -15.46 -13.02 -12.48
N ARG A 173 -15.82 -12.89 -11.19
CA ARG A 173 -17.20 -13.03 -10.71
C ARG A 173 -18.09 -11.83 -10.98
N GLY A 174 -17.53 -10.74 -11.51
CA GLY A 174 -18.24 -9.52 -11.87
C GLY A 174 -17.86 -8.34 -10.98
N GLU A 175 -18.70 -7.32 -11.01
CA GLU A 175 -18.46 -6.04 -10.34
C GLU A 175 -18.67 -6.12 -8.83
N PHE A 176 -18.16 -5.12 -8.11
CA PHE A 176 -18.41 -4.99 -6.67
C PHE A 176 -19.93 -5.00 -6.38
N PRO A 177 -20.41 -5.74 -5.36
CA PRO A 177 -19.65 -6.49 -4.36
C PRO A 177 -19.38 -7.97 -4.72
N LEU A 178 -19.74 -8.43 -5.93
CA LEU A 178 -19.62 -9.84 -6.32
C LEU A 178 -18.17 -10.33 -6.39
N CYS A 179 -17.24 -9.44 -6.75
CA CYS A 179 -15.82 -9.76 -6.73
C CYS A 179 -15.21 -9.86 -5.33
N CYS A 180 -15.90 -9.41 -4.26
CA CYS A 180 -15.37 -9.45 -2.88
C CYS A 180 -15.30 -10.87 -2.29
N ALA A 181 -14.35 -11.09 -1.38
CA ALA A 181 -14.29 -12.34 -0.64
C ALA A 181 -15.58 -12.56 0.18
N ARG A 182 -16.11 -13.79 0.19
CA ARG A 182 -17.36 -14.13 0.91
C ARG A 182 -17.37 -15.58 1.35
N TYR A 183 -18.23 -15.92 2.31
CA TYR A 183 -18.51 -17.31 2.66
C TYR A 183 -19.57 -17.91 1.75
N ARG A 184 -19.35 -19.15 1.31
CA ARG A 184 -20.37 -20.02 0.75
C ARG A 184 -20.70 -21.08 1.78
N CYS A 185 -21.89 -21.00 2.36
CA CYS A 185 -22.32 -21.89 3.43
C CYS A 185 -23.51 -22.73 2.95
N PRO A 186 -23.39 -24.07 2.93
CA PRO A 186 -24.53 -24.94 2.63
C PRO A 186 -25.69 -24.68 3.61
N GLY A 187 -26.89 -24.42 3.10
CA GLY A 187 -28.08 -24.23 3.92
C GLY A 187 -28.16 -22.90 4.69
N LEU A 188 -27.24 -21.96 4.48
CA LEU A 188 -27.27 -20.61 5.06
C LEU A 188 -27.12 -19.54 3.97
N CYS A 189 -27.86 -18.44 4.08
CA CYS A 189 -27.69 -17.29 3.20
C CYS A 189 -27.61 -15.98 3.99
N ARG A 190 -26.96 -14.95 3.42
CA ARG A 190 -26.79 -13.64 4.06
C ARG A 190 -27.91 -12.70 3.59
N SER A 191 -28.80 -12.31 4.50
CA SER A 191 -29.88 -11.35 4.26
C SER A 191 -29.78 -10.20 5.26
N GLY A 192 -29.75 -8.94 4.77
CA GLY A 192 -29.62 -7.76 5.64
C GLY A 192 -28.40 -7.78 6.56
N GLY A 193 -27.29 -8.40 6.12
CA GLY A 193 -26.07 -8.56 6.93
C GLY A 193 -26.09 -9.71 7.94
N ARG A 194 -27.19 -10.46 8.08
CA ARG A 194 -27.31 -11.62 8.98
C ARG A 194 -27.39 -12.93 8.22
N TRP A 195 -26.89 -14.01 8.83
CA TRP A 195 -27.01 -15.36 8.30
C TRP A 195 -28.36 -15.97 8.72
N VAL A 196 -29.10 -16.48 7.75
CA VAL A 196 -30.39 -17.15 7.94
C VAL A 196 -30.36 -18.54 7.32
N SER A 197 -31.03 -19.50 7.97
CA SER A 197 -31.15 -20.88 7.49
C SER A 197 -32.13 -20.98 6.32
N VAL A 198 -31.68 -21.58 5.23
CA VAL A 198 -32.50 -21.91 4.06
C VAL A 198 -33.60 -22.88 4.49
N GLY A 199 -34.86 -22.46 4.44
CA GLY A 199 -36.02 -23.32 4.74
C GLY A 199 -36.89 -22.90 5.94
N HIS A 200 -36.62 -21.75 6.58
CA HIS A 200 -37.62 -21.14 7.47
C HIS A 200 -38.65 -20.35 6.65
N ARG A 201 -39.91 -20.73 6.85
CA ARG A 201 -41.12 -20.32 6.12
C ARG A 201 -41.17 -18.79 5.92
N GLY A 202 -40.78 -18.30 4.74
CA GLY A 202 -40.91 -16.89 4.33
C GLY A 202 -39.66 -16.28 3.70
N ASP A 203 -38.47 -16.84 3.95
CA ASP A 203 -37.20 -16.26 3.49
C ASP A 203 -36.65 -17.03 2.27
N SER A 204 -36.98 -16.56 1.07
CA SER A 204 -36.36 -17.06 -0.16
C SER A 204 -34.97 -16.45 -0.32
N CYS A 205 -33.94 -17.27 -0.14
CA CYS A 205 -32.58 -16.93 -0.54
C CYS A 205 -32.52 -16.86 -2.07
N HIS A 206 -32.74 -15.69 -2.65
CA HIS A 206 -32.29 -15.44 -4.01
C HIS A 206 -30.78 -15.29 -3.94
N GLU A 207 -30.03 -16.28 -4.42
CA GLU A 207 -28.69 -15.98 -4.95
C GLU A 207 -28.90 -14.84 -5.96
N PRO A 208 -28.18 -13.71 -5.85
CA PRO A 208 -28.20 -12.74 -6.94
C PRO A 208 -27.68 -13.50 -8.16
N ALA A 209 -28.61 -13.81 -9.08
CA ALA A 209 -28.24 -14.27 -10.40
C ALA A 209 -27.27 -13.20 -10.92
N GLY A 210 -26.11 -13.62 -11.38
CA GLY A 210 -25.29 -12.75 -12.20
C GLY A 210 -26.16 -12.40 -13.40
N ASP A 211 -26.75 -11.21 -13.39
CA ASP A 211 -27.43 -10.63 -14.55
C ASP A 211 -26.34 -10.26 -15.57
N THR A 212 -25.76 -11.28 -16.21
CA THR A 212 -25.29 -11.16 -17.58
C THR A 212 -26.52 -11.07 -18.47
N ASP A 213 -27.10 -9.88 -18.56
CA ASP A 213 -27.72 -9.32 -19.76
C ASP A 213 -28.59 -8.12 -19.41
N SER A 214 -28.07 -6.92 -19.66
CA SER A 214 -28.87 -5.76 -20.06
C SER A 214 -28.01 -4.83 -20.89
N GLY A 215 -27.55 -5.35 -22.04
CA GLY A 215 -27.45 -4.51 -23.21
C GLY A 215 -28.83 -3.97 -23.54
N SER A 216 -29.09 -2.72 -23.19
CA SER A 216 -30.18 -1.95 -23.80
C SER A 216 -29.74 -0.50 -23.92
N TRP A 217 -29.12 -0.22 -25.06
CA TRP A 217 -29.05 1.12 -25.62
C TRP A 217 -30.47 1.53 -25.99
N GLY A 218 -31.06 2.43 -25.19
CA GLY A 218 -32.28 3.17 -25.53
C GLY A 218 -31.93 4.64 -25.76
N PRO A 219 -32.38 5.28 -26.85
CA PRO A 219 -31.91 6.61 -27.23
C PRO A 219 -32.78 7.69 -26.59
N TRP A 220 -32.19 8.63 -25.83
CA TRP A 220 -32.68 10.00 -25.67
C TRP A 220 -31.51 10.92 -25.33
#